data_AF-A0A9N9LTK0-F1
#
_entry.id   AF-A0A9N9LTK0-F1
#
_cell.length_a   1.000
_cell.length_b   1.000
_cell.length_c   1.000
_cell.angle_alpha   90.00
_cell.angle_beta   90.00
_cell.angle_gamma   90.00
#
_symmetry.space_group_name_H-M   'P 1'
#
loop_
_entity.id
_entity.type
_entity.pdbx_description
1 polymer ?
#
loop_
_entity_poly.entity_id
_entity_poly.type
_entity_poly.pdbx_seq_one_letter_code
_entity_poly.pdbx_strand_id
1 'polypeptide(L)'
;MLRSLPRRAVTGRPAQALAPPMESWRCFPRGVNLTARCYSSTDTRRALFRQSIQHWRKVRGSFFAPSEEVKQARVTNTPIVGLETTIYTHGFPYPDNVKLALDLEQIVRDNGGVPATIGVLDGQIRVGMTTSELKRLASTAGDPETRKVSRRDIPYIVGMGLAGRKLNGGTTIAGTMHICASAGIKVFGTGGLGGVHRDGQNTMDVSADLTE
;
A
#
# COMPACT_ATOMS: atom_id res chain seq x y z
N MET A 1 -36.82 42.10 24.92
CA MET A 1 -37.30 41.60 26.24
C MET A 1 -36.52 40.34 26.59
N LEU A 2 -35.66 40.44 27.60
CA LEU A 2 -35.00 39.29 28.23
C LEU A 2 -36.03 38.41 28.94
N ARG A 3 -35.77 37.09 28.99
CA ARG A 3 -35.96 36.26 30.19
C ARG A 3 -35.12 34.97 30.08
N SER A 4 -33.96 35.03 30.72
CA SER A 4 -33.12 33.92 31.18
C SER A 4 -33.72 33.23 32.40
N LEU A 5 -33.46 31.94 32.63
CA LEU A 5 -33.36 31.23 33.94
C LEU A 5 -33.02 29.73 33.67
N PRO A 6 -32.45 28.94 34.61
CA PRO A 6 -31.17 29.09 35.30
C PRO A 6 -30.22 27.88 35.09
N ARG A 7 -28.92 28.09 35.31
CA ARG A 7 -27.88 27.06 35.36
C ARG A 7 -27.92 26.31 36.70
N ARG A 8 -27.85 24.97 36.69
CA ARG A 8 -27.49 24.17 37.87
C ARG A 8 -26.04 23.69 37.74
N ALA A 9 -25.25 24.08 38.73
CA ALA A 9 -23.89 23.60 38.95
C ALA A 9 -23.92 22.18 39.53
N VAL A 10 -23.05 21.32 39.02
CA VAL A 10 -22.65 20.08 39.69
C VAL A 10 -21.14 20.14 39.85
N THR A 11 -20.72 20.33 41.09
CA THR A 11 -19.33 20.27 41.55
C THR A 11 -19.02 18.85 42.01
N GLY A 12 -17.93 18.25 41.53
CA GLY A 12 -17.47 16.94 41.99
C GLY A 12 -16.08 16.58 41.45
N ARG A 13 -15.10 16.60 42.36
CA ARG A 13 -13.62 16.48 42.26
C ARG A 13 -13.07 15.14 41.67
N PRO A 14 -11.74 15.03 41.44
CA PRO A 14 -11.14 14.26 40.35
C PRO A 14 -10.85 12.79 40.70
N ALA A 15 -10.82 11.94 39.68
CA ALA A 15 -10.33 10.56 39.77
C ALA A 15 -8.79 10.56 39.84
N GLN A 16 -8.25 10.28 41.03
CA GLN A 16 -6.85 9.99 41.26
C GLN A 16 -6.56 8.52 40.93
N ALA A 17 -5.44 8.30 40.23
CA ALA A 17 -4.85 7.01 39.98
C ALA A 17 -4.35 6.36 41.29
N LEU A 18 -4.70 5.10 41.51
CA LEU A 18 -4.13 4.28 42.58
C LEU A 18 -3.75 2.92 41.99
N ALA A 19 -2.44 2.72 41.83
CA ALA A 19 -1.82 1.42 41.61
C ALA A 19 -1.82 0.64 42.94
N PRO A 20 -2.10 -0.67 42.95
CA PRO A 20 -1.96 -1.48 44.16
C PRO A 20 -0.47 -1.85 44.42
N PRO A 21 -0.06 -1.97 45.70
CA PRO A 21 1.32 -2.22 46.10
C PRO A 21 1.72 -3.70 45.97
N MET A 22 3.02 -3.92 45.68
CA MET A 22 3.70 -5.22 45.77
C MET A 22 4.20 -5.46 47.20
N GLU A 23 3.84 -6.62 47.75
CA GLU A 23 4.53 -7.46 48.78
C GLU A 23 3.45 -8.43 49.32
N SER A 24 3.62 -9.72 49.57
CA SER A 24 4.78 -10.60 49.68
C SER A 24 4.21 -12.01 49.89
N TRP A 25 4.46 -13.00 49.03
CA TRP A 25 4.41 -14.41 49.44
C TRP A 25 5.52 -15.20 48.74
N ARG A 26 6.49 -15.58 49.56
CA ARG A 26 7.58 -16.48 49.25
C ARG A 26 7.04 -17.91 49.15
N CYS A 27 7.47 -18.65 48.13
CA CYS A 27 7.89 -20.05 48.30
C CYS A 27 8.69 -20.49 47.06
N PHE A 28 10.02 -20.52 47.20
CA PHE A 28 10.91 -21.22 46.27
C PHE A 28 11.37 -22.52 46.95
N PRO A 29 11.33 -23.68 46.28
CA PRO A 29 12.19 -24.79 46.65
C PRO A 29 13.64 -24.49 46.25
N ARG A 30 14.55 -24.92 47.11
CA ARG A 30 16.00 -24.69 47.03
C ARG A 30 16.61 -25.48 45.86
N GLY A 31 17.59 -24.86 45.21
CA GLY A 31 18.70 -25.58 44.58
C GLY A 31 18.69 -25.62 43.06
N VAL A 32 19.11 -24.53 42.42
CA VAL A 32 19.93 -24.62 41.20
C VAL A 32 20.92 -23.47 41.21
N ASN A 33 22.21 -23.79 41.27
CA ASN A 33 23.29 -22.84 41.08
C ASN A 33 23.46 -22.68 39.56
N LEU A 34 22.89 -21.62 38.98
CA LEU A 34 23.19 -21.19 37.62
C LEU A 34 23.51 -19.70 37.66
N THR A 35 24.74 -19.39 37.31
CA THR A 35 25.26 -18.04 37.09
C THR A 35 24.36 -17.31 36.11
N ALA A 36 23.48 -16.45 36.63
CA ALA A 36 22.68 -15.54 35.83
C ALA A 36 23.61 -14.50 35.21
N ARG A 37 24.04 -14.78 33.98
CA ARG A 37 24.65 -13.78 33.10
C ARG A 37 23.60 -12.69 32.89
N CYS A 38 23.80 -11.52 33.47
CA CYS A 38 22.99 -10.34 33.21
C CYS A 38 23.11 -9.97 31.73
N TYR A 39 22.28 -10.56 30.88
CA TYR A 39 22.05 -10.03 29.54
C TYR A 39 21.28 -8.73 29.71
N SER A 40 21.92 -7.62 29.36
CA SER A 40 21.25 -6.31 29.35
C SER A 40 19.98 -6.40 28.50
N SER A 41 18.83 -6.06 29.09
CA SER A 41 17.51 -6.10 28.45
C SER A 41 17.38 -5.23 27.19
N THR A 42 18.36 -4.37 26.95
CA THR A 42 18.52 -3.54 25.76
C THR A 42 18.92 -4.33 24.51
N ASP A 43 19.64 -5.45 24.66
CA ASP A 43 20.17 -6.22 23.52
C ASP A 43 19.09 -7.12 22.88
N THR A 44 18.26 -7.74 23.72
CA THR A 44 17.10 -8.55 23.28
C THR A 44 16.01 -7.70 22.63
N ARG A 45 15.71 -6.49 23.13
CA ARG A 45 14.75 -5.58 22.46
C ARG A 45 15.23 -5.13 21.08
N ARG A 46 16.53 -4.84 20.92
CA ARG A 46 17.12 -4.48 19.63
C ARG A 46 17.15 -5.67 18.67
N ALA A 47 17.43 -6.87 19.15
CA ALA A 47 17.42 -8.10 18.36
C ALA A 47 16.00 -8.43 17.87
N LEU A 48 14.98 -8.41 18.75
CA LEU A 48 13.58 -8.65 18.40
C LEU A 48 13.03 -7.59 17.42
N PHE A 49 13.43 -6.33 17.59
CA PHE A 49 13.09 -5.25 16.65
C PHE A 49 13.76 -5.43 15.27
N ARG A 50 15.01 -5.90 15.22
CA ARG A 50 15.67 -6.23 13.94
C ARG A 50 15.03 -7.44 13.27
N GLN A 51 14.67 -8.46 14.04
CA GLN A 51 14.02 -9.68 13.54
C GLN A 51 12.63 -9.38 12.97
N SER A 52 11.86 -8.51 13.63
CA SER A 52 10.58 -8.04 13.10
C SER A 52 10.76 -7.23 11.82
N ILE A 53 11.73 -6.31 11.75
CA ILE A 53 12.02 -5.54 10.51
C ILE A 53 12.39 -6.46 9.35
N GLN A 54 13.23 -7.48 9.58
CA GLN A 54 13.63 -8.44 8.54
C GLN A 54 12.45 -9.30 8.08
N HIS A 55 11.62 -9.77 9.00
CA HIS A 55 10.37 -10.46 8.68
C HIS A 55 9.44 -9.58 7.86
N TRP A 56 9.19 -8.34 8.28
CA TRP A 56 8.38 -7.37 7.55
C TRP A 56 8.98 -6.97 6.19
N ARG A 57 10.30 -6.99 6.01
CA ARG A 57 10.94 -6.79 4.69
C ARG A 57 10.74 -8.00 3.78
N LYS A 58 10.84 -9.22 4.32
CA LYS A 58 10.61 -10.46 3.58
C LYS A 58 9.14 -10.60 3.15
N VAL A 59 8.20 -10.30 4.06
CA VAL A 59 6.76 -10.29 3.80
C VAL A 59 6.41 -9.18 2.80
N ARG A 60 6.95 -7.96 2.93
CA ARG A 60 6.77 -6.91 1.93
C ARG A 60 7.26 -7.31 0.54
N GLY A 61 8.40 -7.98 0.45
CA GLY A 61 8.91 -8.52 -0.82
C GLY A 61 7.99 -9.57 -1.46
N SER A 62 7.10 -10.20 -0.69
CA SER A 62 6.14 -11.18 -1.21
C SER A 62 4.97 -10.53 -1.95
N PHE A 63 4.64 -9.27 -1.68
CA PHE A 63 3.46 -8.61 -2.28
C PHE A 63 3.74 -7.93 -3.61
N PHE A 64 4.99 -7.51 -3.84
CA PHE A 64 5.45 -6.91 -5.07
C PHE A 64 6.18 -7.95 -5.90
N ALA A 65 5.71 -8.15 -7.13
CA ALA A 65 6.38 -8.98 -8.13
C ALA A 65 6.91 -8.05 -9.23
N PRO A 66 8.09 -7.43 -9.05
CA PRO A 66 8.76 -6.70 -10.13
C PRO A 66 9.27 -7.67 -11.20
N SER A 67 9.18 -7.28 -12.47
CA SER A 67 9.77 -8.05 -13.57
C SER A 67 11.29 -8.07 -13.50
N GLU A 68 11.90 -9.04 -14.19
CA GLU A 68 13.35 -9.11 -14.33
C GLU A 68 13.90 -7.88 -15.05
N GLU A 69 13.17 -7.32 -16.02
CA GLU A 69 13.57 -6.10 -16.71
C GLU A 69 13.64 -4.90 -15.75
N VAL A 70 12.63 -4.71 -14.89
CA VAL A 70 12.63 -3.64 -13.88
C VAL A 70 13.72 -3.86 -12.84
N LYS A 71 13.97 -5.10 -12.43
CA LYS A 71 15.08 -5.43 -11.51
C LYS A 71 16.43 -5.10 -12.14
N GLN A 72 16.63 -5.47 -13.40
CA GLN A 72 17.86 -5.21 -14.14
C GLN A 72 18.09 -3.72 -14.33
N ALA A 73 17.07 -2.98 -14.75
CA ALA A 73 17.12 -1.52 -14.90
C ALA A 73 17.58 -0.83 -13.61
N ARG A 74 17.15 -1.34 -12.45
CA ARG A 74 17.57 -0.81 -11.15
C ARG A 74 19.05 -1.09 -10.85
N VAL A 75 19.61 -2.19 -11.32
CA VAL A 75 21.04 -2.53 -11.15
C VAL A 75 21.89 -1.71 -12.13
N THR A 76 21.42 -1.51 -13.36
CA THR A 76 22.13 -0.76 -14.40
C THR A 76 21.93 0.75 -14.33
N ASN A 77 21.13 1.25 -13.38
CA ASN A 77 20.69 2.65 -13.30
C ASN A 77 20.03 3.14 -14.60
N THR A 78 19.36 2.25 -15.32
CA THR A 78 18.53 2.63 -16.46
C THR A 78 17.26 3.31 -15.96
N PRO A 79 16.83 4.44 -16.54
CA PRO A 79 15.62 5.13 -16.12
C PRO A 79 14.38 4.22 -16.19
N ILE A 80 13.57 4.22 -15.14
CA ILE A 80 12.32 3.45 -15.07
C ILE A 80 11.14 4.43 -15.00
N VAL A 81 10.14 4.23 -15.85
CA VAL A 81 8.91 5.03 -15.88
C VAL A 81 7.75 4.15 -15.47
N GLY A 82 7.12 4.45 -14.33
CA GLY A 82 5.87 3.80 -13.93
C GLY A 82 4.72 4.18 -14.85
N LEU A 83 3.84 3.24 -15.17
CA LEU A 83 2.61 3.47 -15.93
C LEU A 83 1.41 2.86 -15.20
N GLU A 84 0.29 3.56 -15.16
CA GLU A 84 -0.92 3.08 -14.49
C GLU A 84 -1.71 2.10 -15.36
N THR A 85 -2.72 1.45 -14.77
CA THR A 85 -3.56 0.45 -15.48
C THR A 85 -5.06 0.70 -15.34
N THR A 86 -5.49 1.71 -14.56
CA THR A 86 -6.90 2.12 -14.51
C THR A 86 -7.40 2.57 -15.86
N ILE A 87 -6.60 3.34 -16.62
CA ILE A 87 -6.97 3.73 -17.98
C ILE A 87 -7.30 2.52 -18.86
N TYR A 88 -6.59 1.40 -18.76
CA TYR A 88 -6.86 0.22 -19.59
C TYR A 88 -8.09 -0.59 -19.14
N THR A 89 -8.39 -0.57 -17.84
CA THR A 89 -9.46 -1.40 -17.26
C THR A 89 -10.80 -0.67 -17.12
N HIS A 90 -10.77 0.65 -16.97
CA HIS A 90 -11.95 1.47 -16.68
C HIS A 90 -12.04 2.75 -17.53
N GLY A 91 -10.95 3.14 -18.21
CA GLY A 91 -10.88 4.40 -18.96
C GLY A 91 -10.97 4.27 -20.47
N PHE A 92 -10.75 3.07 -21.02
CA PHE A 92 -10.64 2.83 -22.46
C PHE A 92 -11.28 1.49 -22.84
N PRO A 93 -12.02 1.41 -23.97
CA PRO A 93 -12.71 0.19 -24.36
C PRO A 93 -11.74 -0.91 -24.81
N TYR A 94 -12.10 -2.17 -24.56
CA TYR A 94 -11.46 -3.33 -25.17
C TYR A 94 -11.99 -3.54 -26.60
N PRO A 95 -11.16 -3.91 -27.59
CA PRO A 95 -9.74 -4.27 -27.50
C PRO A 95 -8.74 -3.11 -27.65
N ASP A 96 -9.20 -1.88 -27.91
CA ASP A 96 -8.32 -0.75 -28.22
C ASP A 96 -7.40 -0.37 -27.05
N ASN A 97 -7.84 -0.64 -25.82
CA ASN A 97 -7.05 -0.48 -24.60
C ASN A 97 -5.73 -1.27 -24.62
N VAL A 98 -5.68 -2.43 -25.27
CA VAL A 98 -4.46 -3.24 -25.42
C VAL A 98 -3.46 -2.50 -26.29
N LYS A 99 -3.93 -1.97 -27.44
CA LYS A 99 -3.07 -1.22 -28.35
C LYS A 99 -2.51 0.02 -27.65
N LEU A 100 -3.37 0.78 -26.97
CA LEU A 100 -2.96 1.93 -26.18
C LEU A 100 -1.87 1.56 -25.16
N ALA A 101 -2.05 0.47 -24.41
CA ALA A 101 -1.11 0.05 -23.39
C ALA A 101 0.27 -0.30 -23.97
N LEU A 102 0.30 -1.02 -25.10
CA LEU A 102 1.55 -1.38 -25.78
C LEU A 102 2.24 -0.17 -26.40
N ASP A 103 1.48 0.75 -27.01
CA ASP A 103 2.02 1.97 -27.59
C ASP A 103 2.68 2.86 -26.50
N LEU A 104 2.07 2.96 -25.31
CA LEU A 104 2.64 3.72 -24.20
C LEU A 104 3.90 3.07 -23.63
N GLU A 105 3.97 1.74 -23.53
CA GLU A 105 5.22 1.05 -23.18
C GLU A 105 6.30 1.29 -24.23
N GLN A 106 5.94 1.27 -25.52
CA GLN A 106 6.88 1.50 -26.61
C GLN A 106 7.45 2.92 -26.59
N ILE A 107 6.62 3.94 -26.33
CA ILE A 107 7.09 5.32 -26.20
C ILE A 107 8.17 5.46 -25.11
N VAL A 108 8.01 4.79 -23.96
CA VAL A 108 9.03 4.81 -22.91
C VAL A 108 10.34 4.19 -23.42
N ARG A 109 10.25 3.06 -24.14
CA ARG A 109 11.40 2.35 -24.71
C ARG A 109 12.13 3.17 -25.77
N ASP A 110 11.38 3.82 -26.67
CA ASP A 110 11.92 4.67 -27.74
C ASP A 110 12.69 5.86 -27.17
N ASN A 111 12.36 6.28 -25.95
CA ASN A 111 13.06 7.36 -25.22
C ASN A 111 14.14 6.83 -24.25
N GLY A 112 14.53 5.55 -24.36
CA GLY A 112 15.62 4.95 -23.59
C GLY A 112 15.27 4.56 -22.15
N GLY A 113 13.99 4.58 -21.79
CA GLY A 113 13.49 4.14 -20.48
C GLY A 113 13.02 2.69 -20.47
N VAL A 114 12.86 2.14 -19.27
CA VAL A 114 12.19 0.86 -19.03
C VAL A 114 10.78 1.13 -18.51
N PRO A 115 9.71 0.69 -19.22
CA PRO A 115 8.35 0.85 -18.72
C PRO A 115 8.09 -0.11 -17.56
N ALA A 116 7.50 0.42 -16.50
CA ALA A 116 7.00 -0.33 -15.37
C ALA A 116 5.48 -0.16 -15.28
N THR A 117 4.74 -0.82 -16.18
CA THR A 117 3.27 -0.87 -16.11
C THR A 117 2.85 -1.63 -14.85
N ILE A 118 2.03 -0.99 -14.02
CA ILE A 118 1.70 -1.45 -12.66
C ILE A 118 0.21 -1.76 -12.56
N GLY A 119 -0.09 -2.96 -12.07
CA GLY A 119 -1.45 -3.42 -11.82
C GLY A 119 -1.47 -4.58 -10.84
N VAL A 120 -2.65 -5.12 -10.56
CA VAL A 120 -2.82 -6.29 -9.71
C VAL A 120 -3.40 -7.44 -10.53
N LEU A 121 -2.74 -8.59 -10.50
CA LEU A 121 -3.22 -9.83 -11.08
C LEU A 121 -3.29 -10.90 -10.00
N ASP A 122 -4.44 -11.56 -9.87
CA ASP A 122 -4.66 -12.63 -8.88
C ASP A 122 -4.30 -12.22 -7.43
N GLY A 123 -4.48 -10.94 -7.08
CA GLY A 123 -4.08 -10.37 -5.78
C GLY A 123 -2.58 -10.11 -5.60
N GLN A 124 -1.76 -10.27 -6.65
CA GLN A 124 -0.34 -9.94 -6.65
C GLN A 124 -0.09 -8.60 -7.35
N ILE A 125 0.65 -7.68 -6.71
CA ILE A 125 1.06 -6.43 -7.36
C ILE A 125 2.17 -6.76 -8.38
N ARG A 126 1.93 -6.44 -9.65
CA ARG A 126 2.94 -6.56 -10.71
C ARG A 126 3.54 -5.18 -10.97
N VAL A 127 4.87 -5.13 -11.07
CA VAL A 127 5.63 -3.91 -11.41
C VAL A 127 6.44 -4.20 -12.66
N GLY A 128 6.05 -3.60 -13.79
CA GLY A 128 6.55 -3.99 -15.11
C GLY A 128 5.87 -5.26 -15.58
N MET A 129 4.57 -5.18 -15.90
CA MET A 129 3.82 -6.29 -16.46
C MET A 129 4.45 -6.79 -17.76
N THR A 130 4.41 -8.11 -17.99
CA THR A 130 4.74 -8.66 -19.31
C THR A 130 3.62 -8.36 -20.30
N THR A 131 3.90 -8.42 -21.60
CA THR A 131 2.88 -8.24 -22.64
C THR A 131 1.67 -9.15 -22.46
N SER A 132 1.87 -10.40 -22.03
CA SER A 132 0.78 -11.35 -21.77
C SER A 132 -0.06 -10.96 -20.56
N GLU A 133 0.58 -10.48 -19.49
CA GLU A 133 -0.10 -10.00 -18.28
C GLU A 133 -0.87 -8.72 -18.52
N LEU A 134 -0.29 -7.80 -19.28
CA LEU A 134 -0.93 -6.55 -19.66
C LEU A 134 -2.17 -6.82 -20.52
N LYS A 135 -2.05 -7.71 -21.52
CA LYS A 135 -3.20 -8.16 -22.33
C LYS A 135 -4.26 -8.84 -21.46
N ARG A 136 -3.83 -9.70 -20.53
CA ARG A 136 -4.74 -10.35 -19.59
C ARG A 136 -5.51 -9.32 -18.76
N LEU A 137 -4.84 -8.35 -18.15
CA LEU A 137 -5.49 -7.31 -17.36
C LEU A 137 -6.40 -6.42 -18.23
N ALA A 138 -5.94 -5.98 -19.40
CA ALA A 138 -6.74 -5.14 -20.30
C ALA A 138 -8.00 -5.87 -20.81
N SER A 139 -7.94 -7.19 -20.98
CA SER A 139 -9.10 -8.00 -21.39
C SER A 139 -10.21 -8.06 -20.34
N THR A 140 -9.94 -7.66 -19.10
CA THR A 140 -10.95 -7.59 -18.02
C THR A 140 -11.67 -6.23 -17.96
N ALA A 141 -11.45 -5.35 -18.94
CA ALA A 141 -12.15 -4.08 -19.00
C ALA A 141 -13.67 -4.27 -19.09
N GLY A 142 -14.42 -3.57 -18.23
CA GLY A 142 -15.87 -3.72 -18.10
C GLY A 142 -16.34 -4.93 -17.29
N ASP A 143 -15.44 -5.81 -16.85
CA ASP A 143 -15.77 -6.91 -15.93
C ASP A 143 -16.07 -6.34 -14.52
N PRO A 144 -17.26 -6.57 -13.94
CA PRO A 144 -17.60 -6.12 -12.59
C PRO A 144 -16.67 -6.62 -11.47
N GLU A 145 -15.96 -7.73 -11.68
CA GLU A 145 -15.00 -8.25 -10.71
C GLU A 145 -13.63 -7.55 -10.78
N THR A 146 -13.35 -6.83 -11.88
CA THR A 146 -12.13 -6.03 -12.00
C THR A 146 -12.22 -4.80 -11.13
N ARG A 147 -11.27 -4.65 -10.21
CA ARG A 147 -11.27 -3.54 -9.26
C ARG A 147 -10.54 -2.32 -9.83
N LYS A 148 -11.13 -1.14 -9.65
CA LYS A 148 -10.42 0.13 -9.72
C LYS A 148 -9.69 0.34 -8.40
N VAL A 149 -8.36 0.26 -8.41
CA VAL A 149 -7.54 0.17 -7.20
C VAL A 149 -6.88 1.52 -6.90
N SER A 150 -7.40 2.24 -5.90
CA SER A 150 -6.69 3.35 -5.27
C SER A 150 -5.85 2.86 -4.09
N ARG A 151 -5.09 3.76 -3.45
CA ARG A 151 -4.21 3.41 -2.32
C ARG A 151 -4.94 2.63 -1.22
N ARG A 152 -6.17 3.05 -0.89
CA ARG A 152 -6.99 2.40 0.16
C ARG A 152 -7.40 0.97 -0.21
N ASP A 153 -7.43 0.65 -1.49
CA ASP A 153 -7.93 -0.62 -2.01
C ASP A 153 -6.80 -1.67 -2.14
N ILE A 154 -5.53 -1.24 -2.14
CA ILE A 154 -4.35 -2.12 -2.24
C ILE A 154 -4.35 -3.21 -1.15
N PRO A 155 -4.51 -2.89 0.16
CA PRO A 155 -4.49 -3.92 1.20
C PRO A 155 -5.63 -4.93 1.05
N TYR A 156 -6.80 -4.48 0.60
CA TYR A 156 -7.94 -5.36 0.36
C TYR A 156 -7.64 -6.36 -0.75
N ILE A 157 -7.30 -5.89 -1.94
CA ILE A 157 -7.11 -6.78 -3.10
C ILE A 157 -5.95 -7.78 -2.89
N VAL A 158 -4.87 -7.33 -2.24
CA VAL A 158 -3.74 -8.21 -1.89
C VAL A 158 -4.14 -9.21 -0.79
N GLY A 159 -4.86 -8.75 0.23
CA GLY A 159 -5.36 -9.61 1.31
C GLY A 159 -6.32 -10.69 0.81
N MET A 160 -7.17 -10.37 -0.17
CA MET A 160 -8.03 -11.35 -0.84
C MET A 160 -7.21 -12.40 -1.60
N GLY A 161 -6.14 -11.98 -2.29
CA GLY A 161 -5.20 -12.90 -2.94
C GLY A 161 -4.58 -13.89 -1.95
N LEU A 162 -4.12 -13.41 -0.79
CA LEU A 162 -3.61 -14.25 0.28
C LEU A 162 -4.65 -15.25 0.82
N ALA A 163 -5.91 -14.84 0.88
CA ALA A 163 -7.03 -15.69 1.28
C ALA A 163 -7.48 -16.66 0.17
N GLY A 164 -6.78 -16.73 -0.97
CA GLY A 164 -7.07 -17.61 -2.09
C GLY A 164 -8.11 -17.07 -3.08
N ARG A 165 -8.62 -15.86 -2.88
CA ARG A 165 -9.54 -15.19 -3.80
C ARG A 165 -8.76 -14.33 -4.79
N LYS A 166 -8.60 -14.85 -6.00
CA LYS A 166 -7.87 -14.21 -7.10
C LYS A 166 -8.68 -13.06 -7.68
N LEU A 167 -8.27 -11.83 -7.39
CA LEU A 167 -8.87 -10.60 -7.91
C LEU A 167 -7.87 -9.86 -8.80
N ASN A 168 -8.36 -9.29 -9.89
CA ASN A 168 -7.59 -8.41 -10.77
C ASN A 168 -7.98 -6.96 -10.51
N GLY A 169 -7.05 -6.04 -10.76
CA GLY A 169 -7.34 -4.63 -10.61
C GLY A 169 -6.38 -3.71 -11.34
N GLY A 170 -6.96 -2.71 -11.99
CA GLY A 170 -6.22 -1.59 -12.54
C GLY A 170 -5.90 -0.59 -11.42
N THR A 171 -4.63 -0.21 -11.31
CA THR A 171 -4.23 0.81 -10.32
C THR A 171 -4.49 2.20 -10.86
N THR A 172 -5.12 3.04 -10.03
CA THR A 172 -5.30 4.49 -10.29
C THR A 172 -3.99 5.22 -10.04
N ILE A 173 -3.88 6.47 -10.46
CA ILE A 173 -2.71 7.32 -10.17
C ILE A 173 -2.27 7.23 -8.70
N ALA A 174 -3.14 7.46 -7.72
CA ALA A 174 -2.78 7.33 -6.31
C ALA A 174 -2.20 5.94 -5.95
N GLY A 175 -2.85 4.88 -6.43
CA GLY A 175 -2.36 3.50 -6.24
C GLY A 175 -1.02 3.24 -6.91
N THR A 176 -0.84 3.71 -8.14
CA THR A 176 0.38 3.56 -8.92
C THR A 176 1.53 4.35 -8.31
N MET A 177 1.30 5.60 -7.89
CA MET A 177 2.29 6.43 -7.19
C MET A 177 2.78 5.76 -5.90
N HIS A 178 1.85 5.22 -5.10
CA HIS A 178 2.17 4.50 -3.88
C HIS A 178 3.08 3.27 -4.15
N ILE A 179 2.76 2.51 -5.20
CA ILE A 179 3.55 1.34 -5.61
C ILE A 179 4.90 1.74 -6.19
N CYS A 180 4.95 2.76 -7.05
CA CYS A 180 6.19 3.33 -7.60
C CYS A 180 7.13 3.77 -6.49
N ALA A 181 6.64 4.54 -5.52
CA ALA A 181 7.43 5.00 -4.38
C ALA A 181 7.99 3.83 -3.57
N SER A 182 7.17 2.80 -3.34
CA SER A 182 7.57 1.57 -2.64
C SER A 182 8.61 0.74 -3.43
N ALA A 183 8.54 0.76 -4.77
CA ALA A 183 9.47 0.09 -5.67
C ALA A 183 10.74 0.92 -5.97
N GLY A 184 10.80 2.17 -5.50
CA GLY A 184 11.91 3.10 -5.76
C GLY A 184 11.88 3.77 -7.12
N ILE A 185 10.76 3.68 -7.86
CA ILE A 185 10.53 4.34 -9.15
C ILE A 185 10.16 5.80 -8.89
N LYS A 186 10.82 6.74 -9.57
CA LYS A 186 10.71 8.18 -9.30
C LYS A 186 9.96 8.96 -10.38
N VAL A 187 9.72 8.36 -11.54
CA VAL A 187 9.00 8.97 -12.66
C VAL A 187 7.78 8.12 -12.95
N PHE A 188 6.63 8.78 -13.11
CA PHE A 188 5.35 8.15 -13.40
C PHE A 188 4.67 8.91 -14.55
N GLY A 189 4.27 8.20 -15.59
CA GLY A 189 3.55 8.73 -16.74
C GLY A 189 2.06 8.39 -16.68
N THR A 190 1.20 9.38 -16.92
CA THR A 190 -0.26 9.23 -16.96
C THR A 190 -0.88 10.23 -17.93
N GLY A 191 -2.17 10.07 -18.24
CA GLY A 191 -2.92 11.00 -19.09
C GLY A 191 -3.37 12.27 -18.36
N GLY A 192 -4.00 12.12 -17.19
CA GLY A 192 -4.53 13.27 -16.43
C GLY A 192 -4.82 12.91 -14.98
N LEU A 193 -4.43 13.81 -14.07
CA LEU A 193 -4.64 13.64 -12.63
C LEU A 193 -6.12 13.76 -12.26
N GLY A 194 -6.58 12.93 -11.33
CA GLY A 194 -7.84 13.20 -10.63
C GLY A 194 -7.75 14.48 -9.80
N GLY A 195 -8.90 15.03 -9.43
CA GLY A 195 -8.96 16.28 -8.69
C GLY A 195 -10.25 16.43 -7.89
N VAL A 196 -10.57 17.67 -7.57
CA VAL A 196 -11.88 18.03 -6.99
C VAL A 196 -12.93 17.92 -8.09
N HIS A 197 -13.97 17.13 -7.88
CA HIS A 197 -15.06 17.00 -8.84
C HIS A 197 -15.92 18.27 -8.89
N ARG A 198 -16.74 18.40 -9.94
CA ARG A 198 -17.74 19.48 -10.03
C ARG A 198 -18.68 19.39 -8.83
N ASP A 199 -19.01 20.53 -8.25
CA ASP A 199 -19.74 20.66 -6.98
C ASP A 199 -19.02 20.07 -5.75
N GLY A 200 -17.72 19.82 -5.84
CA GLY A 200 -16.89 19.28 -4.76
C GLY A 200 -16.89 20.11 -3.48
N GLN A 201 -17.16 21.42 -3.55
CA GLN A 201 -17.34 22.28 -2.37
C GLN A 201 -18.53 21.87 -1.49
N ASN A 202 -19.50 21.14 -2.06
CA ASN A 202 -20.68 20.65 -1.36
C ASN A 202 -20.60 19.13 -1.13
N THR A 203 -20.21 18.37 -2.15
CA THR A 203 -20.20 16.89 -2.12
C THR A 203 -18.98 16.31 -1.41
N MET A 204 -17.89 17.09 -1.32
CA MET A 204 -16.57 16.62 -0.86
C MET A 204 -16.04 15.44 -1.68
N ASP A 205 -16.47 15.31 -2.93
CA ASP A 205 -15.94 14.31 -3.88
C ASP A 205 -14.60 14.79 -4.45
N VAL A 206 -13.52 14.36 -3.79
CA VAL A 206 -12.15 14.77 -4.08
C VAL A 206 -11.29 13.52 -4.29
N SER A 207 -10.59 13.46 -5.43
CA SER A 207 -9.68 12.36 -5.73
C SER A 207 -8.56 12.23 -4.71
N ALA A 208 -8.22 10.99 -4.36
CA ALA A 208 -7.07 10.67 -3.52
C ALA A 208 -5.73 11.07 -4.16
N ASP A 209 -5.70 11.25 -5.50
CA ASP A 209 -4.50 11.64 -6.25
C ASP A 209 -3.88 12.95 -5.73
N LEU A 210 -4.68 13.88 -5.21
CA LEU A 210 -4.20 15.17 -4.72
C LEU A 210 -3.39 15.09 -3.42
N THR A 211 -3.59 14.02 -2.65
CA THR A 211 -2.98 13.84 -1.32
C THR A 211 -1.92 12.74 -1.28
N GLU A 212 -1.71 12.06 -2.40
CA GLU A 212 -0.76 10.95 -2.52
C GLU A 212 0.69 11.44 -2.59
#